data_AF-A0A7S3M027-F1
#
_entry.id   AF-A0A7S3M027-F1
#
_cell.length_a   1.000
_cell.length_b   1.000
_cell.length_c   1.000
_cell.angle_alpha   90.00
_cell.angle_beta   90.00
_cell.angle_gamma   90.00
#
_symmetry.space_group_name_H-M   'P 1'
#
loop_
_entity.id
_entity.type
_entity.pdbx_description
1 polymer ?
#
loop_
_entity_poly.entity_id
_entity_poly.type
_entity_poly.pdbx_seq_one_letter_code
_entity_poly.pdbx_strand_id
1 'polypeptide(L)'
;DVVFALGYITATFHSYNAMENRNINSFNTVAKTTMGLGAMMCFFTGLAGYLSFGDDTKSNILENFSGPLGGVFKTALVIHLLLYIPGDFVIMRDSILKLAHVDVNTMSD
;
A
#
# COMPACT_ATOMS: atom_id res chain seq x y z
N ASP A 1 -0.46 -2.55 13.53
CA ASP A 1 -0.33 -2.83 12.08
C ASP A 1 -1.54 -2.55 11.21
N VAL A 2 -2.79 -2.65 11.67
CA VAL A 2 -3.97 -2.31 10.83
C VAL A 2 -3.93 -0.86 10.31
N VAL A 3 -3.40 0.08 11.12
CA VAL A 3 -3.18 1.48 10.72
C VAL A 3 -2.12 1.60 9.62
N PHE A 4 -1.09 0.76 9.63
CA PHE A 4 -0.08 0.71 8.57
C PHE A 4 -0.66 0.15 7.26
N ALA A 5 -1.57 -0.84 7.33
CA ALA A 5 -2.31 -1.33 6.18
C ALA A 5 -3.20 -0.26 5.52
N LEU A 6 -3.55 0.80 6.26
CA LEU A 6 -4.27 1.98 5.77
C LEU A 6 -3.34 3.13 5.38
N GLY A 7 -2.04 2.89 5.23
CA GLY A 7 -1.00 3.89 4.97
C GLY A 7 -1.13 4.68 3.66
N TYR A 8 -2.10 4.35 2.80
CA TYR A 8 -2.34 5.03 1.53
C TYR A 8 -2.81 6.49 1.70
N ILE A 9 -3.09 6.94 2.93
CA ILE A 9 -3.52 8.31 3.26
C ILE A 9 -2.61 9.36 2.64
N THR A 10 -1.28 9.14 2.61
CA THR A 10 -0.30 10.09 2.04
C THR A 10 -0.45 10.25 0.52
N ALA A 11 -0.86 9.20 -0.20
CA ALA A 11 -1.06 9.22 -1.64
C ALA A 11 -2.42 9.81 -2.06
N THR A 12 -3.35 10.00 -1.12
CA THR A 12 -4.72 10.47 -1.37
C THR A 12 -4.76 11.79 -2.15
N PHE A 13 -3.89 12.74 -1.81
CA PHE A 13 -3.82 14.04 -2.50
C PHE A 13 -3.28 13.93 -3.94
N HIS A 14 -2.30 13.05 -4.17
CA HIS A 14 -1.78 12.79 -5.52
C HIS A 14 -2.84 12.13 -6.40
N SER A 15 -3.55 11.13 -5.86
CA SER A 15 -4.65 10.46 -6.53
C SER A 15 -5.82 11.40 -6.83
N TYR A 16 -6.13 12.33 -5.90
CA TYR A 16 -7.15 13.37 -6.13
C TYR A 16 -6.76 14.31 -7.29
N ASN A 17 -5.50 14.75 -7.33
CA ASN A 17 -5.02 15.65 -8.38
C ASN A 17 -4.93 14.98 -9.76
N ALA A 18 -4.70 13.67 -9.80
CA ALA A 18 -4.64 12.85 -11.01
C ALA A 18 -6.02 12.49 -11.59
N MET A 19 -7.13 12.69 -10.85
CA MET A 19 -8.47 12.43 -11.39
C MET A 19 -8.87 13.48 -12.43
N GLU A 20 -9.39 13.00 -13.56
CA GLU A 20 -9.87 13.82 -14.68
C GLU A 20 -11.11 14.67 -14.29
N ASN A 21 -11.96 14.15 -13.39
CA ASN A 21 -13.08 14.89 -12.81
C ASN A 21 -12.82 15.20 -11.32
N ARG A 22 -12.37 16.43 -11.04
CA ARG A 22 -12.06 16.93 -9.68
C ARG A 22 -13.32 17.25 -8.88
N ASN A 23 -14.15 16.24 -8.62
CA ASN A 23 -15.32 16.36 -7.76
C ASN A 23 -15.09 15.61 -6.44
N ILE A 24 -15.18 16.34 -5.33
CA ILE A 24 -15.02 15.80 -3.96
C ILE A 24 -16.02 14.66 -3.70
N ASN A 25 -17.23 14.76 -4.22
CA ASN A 25 -18.26 13.74 -4.01
C ASN A 25 -17.91 12.43 -4.73
N SER A 26 -17.37 12.52 -5.95
CA SER A 26 -16.91 11.37 -6.72
C SER A 26 -15.68 10.72 -6.07
N PHE A 27 -14.72 11.53 -5.62
CA PHE A 27 -13.54 11.04 -4.92
C PHE A 27 -13.90 10.29 -3.64
N ASN A 28 -14.83 10.81 -2.84
CA ASN A 28 -15.25 10.20 -1.59
C ASN A 28 -15.90 8.82 -1.84
N THR A 29 -16.73 8.69 -2.88
CA THR A 29 -17.31 7.39 -3.27
C THR A 29 -16.25 6.38 -3.68
N VAL A 30 -15.28 6.81 -4.51
CA VAL A 30 -14.17 5.94 -4.95
C VAL A 30 -13.31 5.52 -3.75
N ALA A 31 -12.85 6.47 -2.94
CA ALA A 31 -12.04 6.22 -1.75
C ALA A 31 -12.72 5.26 -0.78
N LYS A 32 -14.01 5.47 -0.50
CA LYS A 32 -14.79 4.58 0.39
C LYS A 32 -14.92 3.18 -0.18
N THR A 33 -15.11 3.04 -1.49
CA THR A 33 -15.21 1.74 -2.17
C THR A 33 -13.88 1.00 -2.11
N THR A 34 -12.78 1.68 -2.42
CA THR A 34 -11.43 1.11 -2.38
C THR A 34 -11.02 0.71 -0.96
N MET A 35 -11.33 1.54 0.05
CA MET A 35 -11.16 1.19 1.47
C MET A 35 -11.93 -0.09 1.84
N GLY A 36 -13.21 -0.15 1.47
CA GLY A 36 -14.06 -1.30 1.77
C GLY A 36 -13.52 -2.59 1.15
N LEU A 37 -13.14 -2.53 -0.13
CA LEU A 37 -12.55 -3.68 -0.83
C LEU A 37 -11.21 -4.11 -0.22
N GLY A 38 -10.33 -3.16 0.10
CA GLY A 38 -9.05 -3.44 0.75
C GLY A 38 -9.23 -4.08 2.13
N ALA A 39 -10.14 -3.54 2.95
CA ALA A 39 -10.47 -4.10 4.25
C ALA A 39 -11.02 -5.54 4.14
N MET A 40 -11.91 -5.79 3.16
CA MET A 40 -12.41 -7.14 2.92
C MET A 40 -11.31 -8.10 2.47
N MET A 41 -10.43 -7.70 1.55
CA MET A 41 -9.32 -8.55 1.11
C MET A 41 -8.37 -8.88 2.27
N CYS A 42 -8.02 -7.89 3.10
CA CYS A 42 -7.22 -8.13 4.30
C CYS A 42 -7.92 -9.07 5.28
N PHE A 43 -9.22 -8.91 5.48
CA PHE A 43 -10.01 -9.77 6.35
C PHE A 43 -10.04 -11.23 5.86
N PHE A 44 -10.35 -11.46 4.58
CA PHE A 44 -10.37 -12.81 4.00
C PHE A 44 -8.98 -13.46 4.01
N THR A 45 -7.93 -12.69 3.73
CA THR A 45 -6.54 -13.19 3.77
C THR A 45 -6.12 -13.56 5.19
N GLY A 46 -6.47 -12.73 6.18
CA GLY A 46 -6.23 -13.03 7.60
C GLY A 46 -7.02 -14.24 8.08
N LEU A 47 -8.30 -14.35 7.68
CA LEU A 47 -9.15 -15.49 8.03
C LEU A 47 -8.66 -16.79 7.39
N ALA A 48 -8.27 -16.78 6.12
CA ALA A 48 -7.68 -17.92 5.43
C ALA A 48 -6.35 -18.34 6.08
N GLY A 49 -5.52 -17.38 6.49
CA GLY A 49 -4.30 -17.62 7.24
C GLY A 49 -4.57 -18.29 8.60
N TYR A 50 -5.53 -17.76 9.35
CA TYR A 50 -5.95 -18.32 10.65
C TYR A 50 -6.50 -19.74 10.51
N LEU A 51 -7.36 -20.00 9.52
CA LEU A 51 -7.91 -21.34 9.27
C LEU A 51 -6.85 -22.35 8.82
N SER A 52 -5.79 -21.90 8.15
CA SER A 52 -4.74 -22.79 7.62
C SER A 52 -3.71 -23.21 8.66
N PHE A 53 -3.40 -22.35 9.63
CA PHE A 53 -2.33 -22.59 10.62
C PHE A 53 -2.83 -22.65 12.08
N GLY A 54 -4.06 -22.23 12.34
CA GLY A 54 -4.66 -22.28 13.68
C GLY A 54 -3.84 -21.53 14.73
N ASP A 55 -3.66 -22.14 15.89
CA ASP A 55 -2.92 -21.58 17.03
C ASP A 55 -1.39 -21.59 16.87
N ASP A 56 -0.82 -22.34 15.92
CA ASP A 56 0.62 -22.36 15.64
C ASP A 56 1.07 -21.23 14.69
N THR A 57 0.23 -20.19 14.55
CA THR A 57 0.53 -19.07 13.65
C THR A 57 1.61 -18.16 14.24
N LYS A 58 2.86 -18.34 13.80
CA LYS A 58 3.93 -17.37 14.05
C LYS A 58 3.55 -15.94 13.61
N SER A 59 4.12 -14.94 14.30
CA SER A 59 3.90 -13.50 14.04
C SER A 59 4.10 -13.11 12.57
N ASN A 60 4.99 -13.80 11.84
CA ASN A 60 5.08 -13.70 10.39
C ASN A 60 4.50 -14.97 9.77
N ILE A 61 3.35 -14.83 9.10
CA ILE A 61 2.64 -15.96 8.51
C ILE A 61 3.45 -16.67 7.42
N LEU A 62 4.40 -15.98 6.78
CA LEU A 62 5.30 -16.58 5.80
C LEU A 62 6.26 -17.59 6.43
N GLU A 63 6.52 -17.52 7.74
CA GLU A 63 7.36 -18.50 8.44
C GLU A 63 6.68 -19.85 8.66
N ASN A 64 5.34 -19.90 8.60
CA ASN A 64 4.60 -21.15 8.75
C ASN A 64 4.53 -21.96 7.45
N PHE A 65 4.71 -21.32 6.29
CA PHE A 65 4.80 -22.04 5.02
C PHE A 65 6.17 -22.71 4.87
N SER A 66 6.23 -24.00 5.17
CA SER A 66 7.40 -24.84 4.91
C SER A 66 7.32 -25.47 3.50
N GLY A 67 8.47 -25.55 2.81
CA GLY A 67 8.58 -26.17 1.47
C GLY A 67 8.81 -25.18 0.31
N PRO A 68 8.91 -25.69 -0.92
CA PRO A 68 9.28 -24.90 -2.10
C PRO A 68 8.27 -23.79 -2.43
N LEU A 69 6.98 -24.02 -2.17
CA LEU A 69 5.92 -23.00 -2.35
C LEU A 69 6.09 -21.83 -1.37
N GLY A 70 6.46 -22.09 -0.12
CA GLY A 70 6.73 -21.02 0.86
C GLY A 70 7.91 -20.14 0.46
N GLY A 71 8.93 -20.72 -0.19
CA GLY A 71 10.06 -19.98 -0.76
C GLY A 71 9.63 -19.01 -1.88
N VAL A 72 8.70 -19.43 -2.75
CA VAL A 72 8.16 -18.58 -3.81
C VAL A 72 7.40 -17.37 -3.24
N PHE A 73 6.54 -17.59 -2.25
CA PHE A 73 5.79 -16.49 -1.61
C PHE A 73 6.70 -15.51 -0.87
N LYS A 74 7.72 -15.98 -0.16
CA LYS A 74 8.74 -15.11 0.46
C LYS A 74 9.47 -14.28 -0.57
N THR A 75 9.89 -14.89 -1.66
CA THR A 75 10.63 -14.20 -2.72
C THR A 75 9.75 -13.15 -3.41
N ALA A 76 8.49 -13.48 -3.70
CA ALA A 76 7.53 -12.53 -4.27
C ALA A 76 7.30 -11.33 -3.35
N LEU A 77 7.20 -11.55 -2.03
CA LEU A 77 7.03 -10.48 -1.06
C LEU A 77 8.29 -9.60 -0.93
N VAL A 78 9.49 -10.19 -0.99
CA VAL A 78 10.76 -9.43 -1.00
C VAL A 78 10.88 -8.58 -2.27
N ILE A 79 10.54 -9.12 -3.44
CA ILE A 79 10.53 -8.37 -4.70
C ILE A 79 9.52 -7.22 -4.63
N HIS A 80 8.31 -7.49 -4.10
CA HIS A 80 7.30 -6.46 -3.90
C HIS A 80 7.81 -5.33 -2.99
N LEU A 81 8.42 -5.65 -1.86
CA LEU A 81 9.00 -4.66 -0.95
C LEU A 81 10.13 -3.85 -1.60
N LEU A 82 11.01 -4.50 -2.36
CA LEU A 82 12.11 -3.83 -3.07
C LEU A 82 11.62 -2.84 -4.14
N LEU A 83 10.49 -3.12 -4.78
CA LEU A 83 9.87 -2.20 -5.75
C LEU A 83 9.03 -1.12 -5.07
N TYR A 84 8.46 -1.42 -3.90
CA TYR A 84 7.62 -0.50 -3.14
C TYR A 84 8.45 0.63 -2.50
N ILE A 85 9.54 0.29 -1.78
CA ILE A 85 10.43 1.24 -1.09
C ILE A 85 10.88 2.44 -1.96
N PRO A 86 11.41 2.26 -3.19
CA PRO A 86 11.80 3.39 -4.02
C PRO A 86 10.60 4.23 -4.48
N GLY A 87 9.42 3.63 -4.63
CA GLY A 87 8.18 4.35 -4.95
C GLY A 87 7.80 5.35 -3.85
N ASP A 88 7.75 4.90 -2.60
CA ASP A 88 7.47 5.77 -1.45
C ASP A 88 8.55 6.85 -1.28
N PHE A 89 9.82 6.52 -1.53
CA PHE A 89 10.92 7.48 -1.45
C PHE A 89 10.78 8.62 -2.47
N VAL A 90 10.37 8.32 -3.71
CA VAL A 90 10.14 9.33 -4.76
C VAL A 90 8.96 10.24 -4.40
N ILE A 91 7.86 9.67 -3.90
CA ILE A 91 6.67 10.45 -3.49
C ILE A 91 7.00 11.34 -2.29
N MET A 92 7.76 10.83 -1.32
CA MET A 92 8.23 11.61 -0.17
C MET A 92 9.10 12.78 -0.63
N ARG A 93 10.04 12.55 -1.56
CA ARG A 93 10.87 13.62 -2.13
C ARG A 93 10.03 14.69 -2.83
N ASP A 94 9.07 14.30 -3.67
CA ASP A 94 8.18 15.24 -4.37
C ASP A 94 7.34 16.07 -3.40
N SER A 95 6.82 15.43 -2.34
CA SER A 95 6.04 16.08 -1.30
C SER A 95 6.86 17.11 -0.50
N ILE A 96 8.12 16.78 -0.15
CA ILE A 96 9.04 17.69 0.56
C ILE A 96 9.39 18.90 -0.31
N LEU A 97 9.66 18.69 -1.60
CA LEU A 97 9.99 19.78 -2.54
C LEU A 97 8.80 20.74 -2.72
N LYS A 98 7.57 20.22 -2.82
CA LYS A 98 6.35 21.03 -2.84
C LYS A 98 6.15 21.84 -1.55
N LEU A 99 6.44 21.26 -0.39
CA LEU A 99 6.37 21.93 0.92
C LEU A 99 7.43 23.02 1.08
N ALA A 100 8.60 22.85 0.47
CA ALA A 100 9.70 23.82 0.51
C ALA A 100 9.49 25.03 -0.41
N HIS A 101 8.34 25.17 -1.09
CA HIS A 101 8.06 26.23 -2.08
C HIS A 101 9.10 26.34 -3.20
N VAL A 102 9.85 25.26 -3.47
CA VAL A 102 10.76 25.18 -4.61
C VAL A 102 9.96 24.65 -5.78
N ASP A 103 9.59 25.54 -6.70
CA ASP A 103 8.90 25.19 -7.95
C ASP A 103 9.74 24.19 -8.74
N VAL A 104 9.26 22.95 -8.86
CA VAL A 104 9.89 21.89 -9.66
C VAL A 104 9.94 22.26 -11.14
N ASN A 105 9.17 23.27 -11.57
CA ASN A 105 9.20 23.83 -12.93
C ASN A 105 10.48 24.61 -13.26
N THR A 106 11.36 24.91 -12.29
CA THR A 106 12.60 25.68 -12.54
C THR A 106 13.87 24.82 -12.54
N MET A 107 13.75 23.50 -12.45
CA MET A 107 14.88 22.56 -12.61
C MET A 107 14.86 21.80 -13.96
N SER A 108 13.91 22.13 -14.84
CA SER A 108 13.81 21.57 -16.20
C SER A 108 14.19 22.56 -17.31
N ASP A 109 14.87 23.66 -16.97
CA ASP A 109 15.60 24.52 -17.92
C ASP A 109 17.11 24.40 -17.69
#